data_AF-A0A4Q1CKB5-F1
#
_entry.id   AF-A0A4Q1CKB5-F1
#
_cell.length_a   1.000
_cell.length_b   1.000
_cell.length_c   1.000
_cell.angle_alpha   90.00
_cell.angle_beta   90.00
_cell.angle_gamma   90.00
#
_symmetry.space_group_name_H-M   'P 1'
#
loop_
_entity.id
_entity.type
_entity.pdbx_description
1 polymer ?
#
loop_
_entity_poly.entity_id
_entity_poly.type
_entity_poly.pdbx_seq_one_letter_code
_entity_poly.pdbx_strand_id
1 'polypeptide(L)'
;MEENKPNPQNNEEQPSLPSLNEISIDESIAPAAETSEIIHPTSDIKDMEVHHHAHDPAAPHHKKNWKNYFWEFLMLFLAVFCGFLAEYQLEHKIERDRAKELAKSFYEELKNDSVNVQIKSRYRIRQEESLFYLERYFQDSSLTNLSKQFQLSFLIGIIFRSPSVFEPRTVVLEQLKNSGSLRYFKNDELQKLIGDLLVSIKNIYDRQQIEQEIRNKYLWDLMIRHYDYSFDDKIKRLNSDLLVAAETYEKSDQVIPFQFKSIEKFDKQGTINAIGLFGRNGLHSTRELHYKKYMQINAALLRLLRNEYHLK
;
A
#
# COMPACT_ATOMS: atom_id res chain seq x y z
N MET A 1 41.81 -38.74 -43.95
CA MET A 1 40.46 -39.07 -44.45
C MET A 1 39.52 -38.81 -43.31
N GLU A 2 39.04 -37.57 -43.29
CA GLU A 2 37.63 -37.20 -43.51
C GLU A 2 37.01 -36.91 -42.13
N GLU A 3 37.05 -35.64 -41.76
CA GLU A 3 35.97 -34.66 -41.97
C GLU A 3 35.00 -34.74 -40.78
N ASN A 4 35.22 -33.89 -39.78
CA ASN A 4 34.14 -33.50 -38.88
C ASN A 4 34.14 -31.97 -38.79
N LYS A 5 33.18 -31.40 -39.51
CA LYS A 5 32.81 -29.99 -39.53
C LYS A 5 32.47 -29.49 -38.12
N PRO A 6 32.79 -28.24 -37.77
CA PRO A 6 32.16 -27.55 -36.66
C PRO A 6 31.00 -26.65 -37.11
N ASN A 7 30.05 -26.46 -36.18
CA ASN A 7 28.96 -25.47 -36.07
C ASN A 7 27.62 -25.76 -36.82
N PRO A 8 26.45 -25.34 -36.28
CA PRO A 8 26.25 -24.21 -35.36
C PRO A 8 25.43 -24.46 -34.07
N GLN A 9 25.75 -23.65 -33.06
CA GLN A 9 24.90 -23.11 -31.98
C GLN A 9 23.54 -23.80 -31.76
N ASN A 10 23.44 -24.56 -30.66
CA ASN A 10 22.16 -24.93 -30.06
C ASN A 10 21.59 -23.73 -29.30
N ASN A 11 20.35 -23.40 -29.63
CA ASN A 11 19.48 -22.49 -28.90
C ASN A 11 19.23 -23.03 -27.48
N GLU A 12 19.78 -22.36 -26.47
CA GLU A 12 19.21 -22.36 -25.14
C GLU A 12 18.32 -21.11 -25.01
N GLU A 13 17.01 -21.29 -25.17
CA GLU A 13 16.03 -20.32 -24.70
C GLU A 13 16.00 -20.38 -23.16
N GLN A 14 16.74 -19.47 -22.51
CA GLN A 14 16.44 -19.07 -21.14
C GLN A 14 15.11 -18.31 -21.10
N PRO A 15 14.21 -18.55 -20.13
CA PRO A 15 13.02 -17.75 -19.94
C PRO A 15 13.43 -16.36 -19.45
N SER A 16 13.35 -15.36 -20.33
CA SER A 16 13.57 -13.96 -19.99
C SER A 16 12.46 -13.48 -19.04
N LEU A 17 12.87 -12.99 -17.86
CA LEU A 17 12.05 -12.15 -16.99
C LEU A 17 11.51 -10.95 -17.77
N PRO A 18 10.25 -10.52 -17.56
CA PRO A 18 9.72 -9.35 -18.22
C PRO A 18 10.50 -8.11 -17.76
N SER A 19 11.22 -7.47 -18.69
CA SER A 19 11.78 -6.14 -18.48
C SER A 19 10.64 -5.14 -18.35
N LEU A 20 10.72 -4.30 -17.31
CA LEU A 20 9.91 -3.10 -17.20
C LEU A 20 10.10 -2.27 -18.48
N ASN A 21 9.01 -2.09 -19.24
CA ASN A 21 9.00 -1.23 -20.43
C ASN A 21 9.46 0.18 -20.05
N GLU A 22 10.59 0.60 -20.62
CA GLU A 22 10.82 1.99 -20.94
C GLU A 22 9.70 2.44 -21.90
N ILE A 23 8.99 3.50 -21.53
CA ILE A 23 8.00 4.12 -22.42
C ILE A 23 8.80 4.83 -23.52
N SER A 24 8.89 4.21 -24.70
CA SER A 24 9.29 4.91 -25.92
C SER A 24 8.15 5.82 -26.35
N ILE A 25 8.38 7.13 -26.26
CA ILE A 25 7.48 8.14 -26.83
C ILE A 25 7.79 8.18 -28.33
N ASP A 26 7.01 7.45 -29.13
CA ASP A 26 6.90 7.70 -30.57
C ASP A 26 5.45 7.98 -30.90
N GLU A 27 5.05 9.23 -30.67
CA GLU A 27 3.90 9.81 -31.33
C GLU A 27 4.42 11.07 -32.04
N SER A 28 4.44 10.99 -33.36
CA SER A 28 4.81 12.07 -34.27
C SER A 28 3.89 13.28 -34.02
N ILE A 29 4.40 14.27 -33.28
CA ILE A 29 3.74 15.57 -33.13
C ILE A 29 3.98 16.35 -34.42
N ALA A 30 2.93 16.49 -35.23
CA ALA A 30 2.89 17.44 -36.33
C ALA A 30 3.19 18.86 -35.82
N PRO A 31 3.95 19.69 -36.55
CA PRO A 31 4.23 21.05 -36.12
C PRO A 31 2.90 21.81 -36.03
N ALA A 32 2.61 22.36 -34.84
CA ALA A 32 1.53 23.30 -34.69
C ALA A 32 1.83 24.50 -35.59
N ALA A 33 0.98 24.70 -36.60
CA ALA A 33 1.01 25.88 -37.44
C ALA A 33 0.86 27.11 -36.56
N GLU A 34 1.90 27.94 -36.53
CA GLU A 34 1.82 29.32 -36.07
C GLU A 34 0.86 30.07 -37.00
N THR A 35 -0.41 30.17 -36.63
CA THR A 35 -1.28 31.26 -37.11
C THR A 35 -0.94 32.50 -36.30
N SER A 36 0.19 33.12 -36.62
CA SER A 36 0.41 34.54 -36.37
C SER A 36 -0.48 35.32 -37.34
N GLU A 37 -1.75 35.52 -37.00
CA GLU A 37 -2.52 36.63 -37.57
C GLU A 37 -1.90 37.93 -37.07
N ILE A 38 -1.04 38.49 -37.90
CA ILE A 38 -0.59 39.87 -37.79
C ILE A 38 -1.82 40.74 -38.06
N ILE A 39 -2.51 41.14 -37.00
CA ILE A 39 -3.41 42.27 -37.06
C ILE A 39 -2.50 43.50 -37.26
N HIS A 40 -2.42 43.98 -38.50
CA HIS A 40 -1.91 45.31 -38.77
C HIS A 40 -2.81 46.33 -38.08
N PRO A 41 -2.36 47.06 -37.05
CA PRO A 41 -3.07 48.23 -36.59
C PRO A 41 -2.90 49.29 -37.67
N THR A 42 -3.98 49.64 -38.36
CA THR A 42 -4.02 50.85 -39.18
C THR A 42 -3.66 52.02 -38.29
N SER A 43 -2.57 52.69 -38.64
CA SER A 43 -2.06 53.87 -37.96
C SER A 43 -2.99 55.06 -38.18
N ASP A 44 -4.05 55.16 -37.38
CA ASP A 44 -4.56 56.47 -37.01
C ASP A 44 -3.72 56.95 -35.84
N ILE A 45 -2.64 57.69 -36.16
CA ILE A 45 -1.89 58.49 -35.20
C ILE A 45 -2.80 59.64 -34.79
N LYS A 46 -3.76 59.35 -33.92
CA LYS A 46 -4.25 60.33 -32.97
C LYS A 46 -3.12 60.50 -31.97
N ASP A 47 -2.63 61.72 -31.83
CA ASP A 47 -1.59 62.13 -30.88
C ASP A 47 -1.61 61.27 -29.61
N MET A 48 -0.80 60.22 -29.62
CA MET A 48 -0.39 59.58 -28.39
C MET A 48 0.57 60.59 -27.81
N GLU A 49 0.02 61.49 -27.01
CA GLU A 49 0.78 62.33 -26.10
C GLU A 49 1.57 61.37 -25.24
N VAL A 50 2.76 61.04 -25.72
CA VAL A 50 3.79 60.38 -24.93
C VAL A 50 4.06 61.43 -23.88
N HIS A 51 3.43 61.30 -22.73
CA HIS A 51 3.90 61.97 -21.53
C HIS A 51 5.29 61.38 -21.30
N HIS A 52 6.27 61.98 -21.96
CA HIS A 52 7.56 62.19 -21.36
C HIS A 52 7.19 62.75 -19.99
N HIS A 53 7.40 61.95 -18.95
CA HIS A 53 7.89 62.54 -17.72
C HIS A 53 9.22 63.17 -18.10
N ALA A 54 9.12 64.35 -18.73
CA ALA A 54 10.19 65.26 -18.93
C ALA A 54 10.68 65.52 -17.52
N HIS A 55 11.78 64.88 -17.18
CA HIS A 55 12.77 65.54 -16.36
C HIS A 55 13.21 66.75 -17.18
N ASP A 56 12.41 67.82 -17.08
CA ASP A 56 12.74 69.12 -17.59
C ASP A 56 14.13 69.49 -17.00
N PRO A 57 15.19 69.61 -17.83
CA PRO A 57 16.51 69.97 -17.35
C PRO A 57 16.56 71.41 -16.82
N ALA A 58 15.49 72.19 -17.04
CA ALA A 58 15.34 73.58 -16.65
C ALA A 58 14.31 73.81 -15.52
N ALA A 59 13.61 72.77 -15.03
CA ALA A 59 12.92 72.87 -13.76
C ALA A 59 13.97 72.83 -12.64
N PRO A 60 13.89 73.68 -11.61
CA PRO A 60 14.89 73.71 -10.56
C PRO A 60 15.01 72.29 -10.02
N HIS A 61 16.22 71.74 -9.96
CA HIS A 61 16.51 70.54 -9.18
C HIS A 61 15.76 70.69 -7.86
N HIS A 62 14.59 70.06 -7.75
CA HIS A 62 13.86 70.06 -6.50
C HIS A 62 14.82 69.31 -5.60
N LYS A 63 15.57 70.03 -4.76
CA LYS A 63 16.44 69.46 -3.75
C LYS A 63 15.56 68.42 -3.07
N LYS A 64 15.81 67.14 -3.34
CA LYS A 64 15.05 66.08 -2.69
C LYS A 64 15.43 66.24 -1.23
N ASN A 65 14.52 66.84 -0.47
CA ASN A 65 14.72 66.99 0.95
C ASN A 65 14.87 65.57 1.51
N TRP A 66 15.65 65.37 2.57
CA TRP A 66 15.84 64.06 3.21
C TRP A 66 14.52 63.28 3.32
N LYS A 67 13.43 63.98 3.67
CA LYS A 67 12.07 63.43 3.73
C LYS A 67 11.66 62.67 2.45
N ASN A 68 11.99 63.15 1.26
CA ASN A 68 11.67 62.49 -0.01
C ASN A 68 12.46 61.19 -0.17
N TYR A 69 13.77 61.18 0.14
CA TYR A 69 14.57 59.95 0.14
C TYR A 69 14.07 58.94 1.17
N PHE A 70 13.62 59.40 2.34
CA PHE A 70 13.02 58.54 3.35
C PHE A 70 11.71 57.91 2.88
N TRP A 71 10.83 58.68 2.22
CA TRP A 71 9.58 58.15 1.66
C TRP A 71 9.82 57.20 0.47
N GLU A 72 10.82 57.47 -0.37
CA GLU A 72 11.25 56.56 -1.44
C GLU A 72 11.81 55.25 -0.88
N PHE A 73 12.71 55.33 0.11
CA PHE A 73 13.19 54.16 0.84
C PHE A 73 12.04 53.41 1.49
N LEU A 74 11.13 54.10 2.19
CA LEU A 74 10.00 53.49 2.88
C LEU A 74 9.06 52.79 1.88
N MET A 75 8.81 53.38 0.70
CA MET A 75 8.02 52.76 -0.36
C MET A 75 8.67 51.45 -0.84
N LEU A 76 9.96 51.49 -1.19
CA LEU A 76 10.69 50.30 -1.67
C LEU A 76 10.85 49.24 -0.58
N PHE A 77 11.17 49.65 0.64
CA PHE A 77 11.24 48.79 1.80
C PHE A 77 9.89 48.13 2.08
N LEU A 78 8.80 48.90 2.09
CA LEU A 78 7.46 48.37 2.32
C LEU A 78 7.03 47.42 1.20
N ALA A 79 7.35 47.72 -0.06
CA ALA A 79 7.05 46.82 -1.18
C ALA A 79 7.71 45.45 -1.00
N VAL A 80 9.02 45.42 -0.71
CA VAL A 80 9.77 44.18 -0.49
C VAL A 80 9.35 43.48 0.81
N PHE A 81 9.18 44.22 1.91
CA PHE A 81 8.76 43.70 3.20
C PHE A 81 7.37 43.08 3.14
N CYS A 82 6.40 43.75 2.50
CA CYS A 82 5.06 43.21 2.29
C CYS A 82 5.08 41.98 1.38
N GLY A 83 5.94 41.94 0.36
CA GLY A 83 6.15 40.75 -0.47
C GLY A 83 6.54 39.54 0.37
N PHE A 84 7.60 39.65 1.17
CA PHE A 84 8.03 38.58 2.08
C PHE A 84 6.98 38.20 3.12
N LEU A 85 6.26 39.18 3.69
CA LEU A 85 5.21 38.92 4.67
C LEU A 85 4.02 38.18 4.03
N ALA A 86 3.64 38.56 2.81
CA ALA A 86 2.58 37.92 2.05
C ALA A 86 2.93 36.47 1.71
N GLU A 87 4.16 36.20 1.26
CA GLU A 87 4.66 34.84 1.00
C GLU A 87 4.68 33.99 2.27
N TYR A 88 5.20 34.52 3.38
CA TYR A 88 5.22 33.83 4.67
C TYR A 88 3.81 33.44 5.13
N GLN A 89 2.84 34.36 5.04
CA GLN A 89 1.45 34.09 5.40
C GLN A 89 0.77 33.11 4.45
N LEU A 90 1.02 33.23 3.14
CA LEU A 90 0.48 32.34 2.12
C LEU A 90 0.99 30.91 2.31
N GLU A 91 2.29 30.72 2.54
CA GLU A 91 2.88 29.41 2.83
C GLU A 91 2.22 28.78 4.07
N HIS A 92 2.12 29.52 5.18
CA HIS A 92 1.46 29.03 6.39
C HIS A 92 -0.01 28.65 6.19
N LYS A 93 -0.72 29.34 5.30
CA LYS A 93 -2.09 28.99 4.94
C LYS A 93 -2.11 27.69 4.13
N ILE A 94 -1.29 27.60 3.07
CA ILE A 94 -1.20 26.43 2.20
C ILE A 94 -0.77 25.19 3.00
N GLU A 95 0.23 25.29 3.88
CA GLU A 95 0.67 24.17 4.72
C GLU A 95 -0.48 23.64 5.60
N ARG A 96 -1.25 24.54 6.23
CA ARG A 96 -2.39 24.16 7.07
C ARG A 96 -3.51 23.52 6.28
N ASP A 97 -3.81 24.04 5.10
CA ASP A 97 -4.88 23.49 4.25
C ASP A 97 -4.48 22.10 3.72
N ARG A 98 -3.23 21.94 3.26
CA ARG A 98 -2.68 20.62 2.89
C ARG A 98 -2.66 19.64 4.04
N ALA A 99 -2.25 20.07 5.25
CA ALA A 99 -2.25 19.23 6.43
C ALA A 99 -3.65 18.68 6.73
N LYS A 100 -4.69 19.51 6.62
CA LYS A 100 -6.09 19.11 6.83
C LYS A 100 -6.56 18.08 5.80
N GLU A 101 -6.25 18.31 4.52
CA GLU A 101 -6.62 17.38 3.45
C GLU A 101 -5.93 16.02 3.62
N LEU A 102 -4.63 16.02 3.88
CA LEU A 102 -3.86 14.81 4.16
C LEU A 102 -4.36 14.10 5.43
N ALA A 103 -4.63 14.84 6.51
CA ALA A 103 -5.16 14.28 7.75
C ALA A 103 -6.51 13.58 7.54
N LYS A 104 -7.40 14.19 6.77
CA LYS A 104 -8.71 13.61 6.42
C LYS A 104 -8.54 12.32 5.62
N SER A 105 -7.73 12.33 4.58
CA SER A 105 -7.45 11.14 3.77
C SER A 105 -6.81 10.03 4.59
N PHE A 106 -5.84 10.38 5.45
CA PHE A 106 -5.15 9.42 6.30
C PHE A 106 -6.09 8.79 7.31
N TYR A 107 -6.95 9.59 7.93
CA TYR A 107 -7.95 9.12 8.87
C TYR A 107 -8.94 8.12 8.23
N GLU A 108 -9.44 8.39 7.03
CA GLU A 108 -10.32 7.45 6.32
C GLU A 108 -9.59 6.16 5.92
N GLU A 109 -8.32 6.25 5.50
CA GLU A 109 -7.49 5.08 5.22
C GLU A 109 -7.32 4.21 6.46
N LEU A 110 -6.88 4.81 7.58
CA LEU A 110 -6.71 4.13 8.87
C LEU A 110 -8.01 3.52 9.39
N LYS A 111 -9.13 4.22 9.25
CA LYS A 111 -10.45 3.76 9.71
C LYS A 111 -10.85 2.50 8.97
N ASN A 112 -10.70 2.50 7.66
CA ASN A 112 -11.01 1.32 6.86
C ASN A 112 -10.01 0.18 7.13
N ASP A 113 -8.73 0.47 7.35
CA ASP A 113 -7.73 -0.53 7.74
C ASP A 113 -8.02 -1.14 9.13
N SER A 114 -8.58 -0.35 10.06
CA SER A 114 -8.99 -0.84 11.38
C SER A 114 -10.06 -1.93 11.29
N VAL A 115 -10.94 -1.87 10.29
CA VAL A 115 -11.94 -2.91 10.01
C VAL A 115 -11.27 -4.11 9.33
N ASN A 116 -10.42 -3.86 8.33
CA ASN A 116 -9.74 -4.90 7.57
C ASN A 116 -8.89 -5.79 8.50
N VAL A 117 -8.04 -5.19 9.35
CA VAL A 117 -7.16 -5.95 10.26
C VAL A 117 -7.95 -6.82 11.23
N GLN A 118 -9.14 -6.38 11.68
CA GLN A 118 -10.02 -7.21 12.52
C GLN A 118 -10.58 -8.41 11.77
N ILE A 119 -11.02 -8.21 10.52
CA ILE A 119 -11.49 -9.28 9.64
C ILE A 119 -10.37 -10.31 9.43
N LYS A 120 -9.16 -9.85 9.08
CA LYS A 120 -8.00 -10.73 8.87
C LYS A 120 -7.58 -11.45 10.14
N SER A 121 -7.65 -10.78 11.29
CA SER A 121 -7.39 -11.40 12.59
C SER A 121 -8.39 -12.54 12.88
N ARG A 122 -9.67 -12.38 12.55
CA ARG A 122 -10.68 -13.42 12.73
C ARG A 122 -10.43 -14.62 11.82
N TYR A 123 -10.06 -14.40 10.57
CA TYR A 123 -9.67 -15.50 9.67
C TYR A 123 -8.44 -16.25 10.19
N ARG A 124 -7.45 -15.54 10.75
CA ARG A 124 -6.29 -16.16 11.40
C ARG A 124 -6.66 -17.02 12.60
N ILE A 125 -7.54 -16.55 13.46
CA ILE A 125 -8.04 -17.34 14.61
C ILE A 125 -8.67 -18.65 14.11
N ARG A 126 -9.54 -18.58 13.10
CA ARG A 126 -10.17 -19.77 12.51
C ARG A 126 -9.14 -20.73 11.89
N GLN A 127 -8.09 -20.19 11.28
CA GLN A 127 -6.99 -20.98 10.73
C GLN A 127 -6.16 -21.64 11.83
N GLU A 128 -5.84 -20.92 12.89
CA GLU A 128 -5.14 -21.46 14.08
C GLU A 128 -5.94 -22.61 14.71
N GLU A 129 -7.24 -22.43 14.93
CA GLU A 129 -8.13 -23.46 15.46
C GLU A 129 -8.16 -24.71 14.59
N SER A 130 -8.21 -24.52 13.26
CA SER A 130 -8.16 -25.61 12.28
C SER A 130 -6.83 -26.37 12.34
N LEU A 131 -5.71 -25.66 12.43
CA LEU A 131 -4.38 -26.28 12.58
C LEU A 131 -4.26 -27.06 13.90
N PHE A 132 -4.73 -26.49 15.02
CA PHE A 132 -4.69 -27.18 16.32
C PHE A 132 -5.64 -28.37 16.37
N TYR A 133 -6.76 -28.33 15.64
CA TYR A 133 -7.61 -29.50 15.45
C TYR A 133 -6.86 -30.60 14.70
N LEU A 134 -6.24 -30.28 13.55
CA LEU A 134 -5.50 -31.25 12.75
C LEU A 134 -4.33 -31.87 13.51
N GLU A 135 -3.59 -31.05 14.27
CA GLU A 135 -2.49 -31.51 15.11
C GLU A 135 -2.94 -32.60 16.08
N ARG A 136 -4.07 -32.39 16.78
CA ARG A 136 -4.67 -33.38 17.68
C ARG A 136 -5.17 -34.60 16.91
N TYR A 137 -5.89 -34.37 15.81
CA TYR A 137 -6.44 -35.45 14.98
C TYR A 137 -5.34 -36.40 14.47
N PHE A 138 -4.22 -35.87 14.01
CA PHE A 138 -3.11 -36.71 13.54
C PHE A 138 -2.48 -37.56 14.64
N GLN A 139 -2.64 -37.21 15.92
CA GLN A 139 -2.08 -37.98 17.04
C GLN A 139 -2.84 -39.28 17.32
N ASP A 140 -4.17 -39.29 17.22
CA ASP A 140 -4.98 -40.38 17.78
C ASP A 140 -6.06 -40.94 16.83
N SER A 141 -6.26 -40.33 15.65
CA SER A 141 -7.40 -40.65 14.78
C SER A 141 -7.00 -41.34 13.47
N SER A 142 -7.92 -42.13 12.92
CA SER A 142 -7.74 -42.83 11.63
C SER A 142 -7.88 -41.87 10.45
N LEU A 143 -7.11 -42.11 9.37
CA LEU A 143 -7.16 -41.32 8.13
C LEU A 143 -8.05 -41.92 7.02
N THR A 144 -8.83 -42.97 7.33
CA THR A 144 -9.66 -43.67 6.34
C THR A 144 -11.10 -43.17 6.25
N ASN A 145 -11.70 -42.76 7.38
CA ASN A 145 -13.09 -42.28 7.46
C ASN A 145 -13.11 -40.86 8.06
N LEU A 146 -12.80 -39.88 7.21
CA LEU A 146 -12.59 -38.52 7.65
C LEU A 146 -13.90 -37.73 7.78
N SER A 147 -14.08 -37.13 8.94
CA SER A 147 -15.26 -36.31 9.25
C SER A 147 -15.28 -35.01 8.44
N LYS A 148 -16.47 -34.42 8.30
CA LYS A 148 -16.63 -33.07 7.74
C LYS A 148 -15.75 -32.03 8.45
N GLN A 149 -15.59 -32.15 9.77
CA GLN A 149 -14.72 -31.28 10.55
C GLN A 149 -13.26 -31.39 10.12
N PHE A 150 -12.77 -32.61 9.86
CA PHE A 150 -11.42 -32.80 9.33
C PHE A 150 -11.26 -32.15 7.96
N GLN A 151 -12.22 -32.35 7.06
CA GLN A 151 -12.18 -31.79 5.70
C GLN A 151 -12.11 -30.26 5.73
N LEU A 152 -12.97 -29.62 6.52
CA LEU A 152 -12.97 -28.16 6.71
C LEU A 152 -11.68 -27.69 7.36
N SER A 153 -11.19 -28.38 8.39
CA SER A 153 -9.95 -28.00 9.08
C SER A 153 -8.74 -28.14 8.17
N PHE A 154 -8.70 -29.15 7.30
CA PHE A 154 -7.65 -29.31 6.29
C PHE A 154 -7.69 -28.18 5.25
N LEU A 155 -8.88 -27.87 4.74
CA LEU A 155 -9.09 -26.78 3.78
C LEU A 155 -8.69 -25.41 4.39
N ILE A 156 -9.17 -25.09 5.57
CA ILE A 156 -8.93 -23.79 6.21
C ILE A 156 -7.52 -23.69 6.79
N GLY A 157 -7.05 -24.73 7.46
CA GLY A 157 -5.74 -24.77 8.13
C GLY A 157 -4.58 -24.82 7.14
N ILE A 158 -4.66 -25.71 6.16
CA ILE A 158 -3.54 -26.05 5.27
C ILE A 158 -3.68 -25.38 3.91
N ILE A 159 -4.84 -25.50 3.25
CA ILE A 159 -5.02 -25.04 1.86
C ILE A 159 -5.18 -23.52 1.77
N PHE A 160 -5.95 -22.90 2.67
CA PHE A 160 -6.15 -21.45 2.66
C PHE A 160 -4.91 -20.64 3.02
N ARG A 161 -4.74 -19.54 2.29
CA ARG A 161 -3.72 -18.51 2.55
C ARG A 161 -4.35 -17.12 2.59
N SER A 162 -4.97 -16.71 1.49
CA SER A 162 -5.39 -15.33 1.24
C SER A 162 -6.36 -14.71 2.27
N PRO A 163 -7.31 -15.45 2.89
CA PRO A 163 -8.21 -14.87 3.87
C PRO A 163 -7.50 -14.28 5.11
N SER A 164 -6.32 -14.81 5.47
CA SER A 164 -5.56 -14.46 6.68
C SER A 164 -4.53 -13.34 6.49
N VAL A 165 -4.17 -13.03 5.24
CA VAL A 165 -3.14 -12.03 4.90
C VAL A 165 -3.70 -10.62 5.08
N PHE A 166 -2.97 -9.78 5.81
CA PHE A 166 -3.29 -8.37 6.01
C PHE A 166 -2.28 -7.50 5.26
N GLU A 167 -2.82 -6.59 4.46
CA GLU A 167 -2.08 -5.62 3.66
C GLU A 167 -2.61 -4.23 4.03
N PRO A 168 -1.93 -3.54 4.97
CA PRO A 168 -2.24 -2.15 5.29
C PRO A 168 -2.18 -1.28 4.03
N ARG A 169 -3.09 -0.32 3.88
CA ARG A 169 -2.93 0.70 2.85
C ARG A 169 -1.84 1.66 3.25
N THR A 170 -1.09 2.11 2.24
CA THR A 170 0.09 2.95 2.41
C THR A 170 0.05 4.21 1.56
N VAL A 171 -1.04 4.48 0.83
CA VAL A 171 -1.10 5.57 -0.16
C VAL A 171 -0.79 6.91 0.51
N VAL A 172 -1.45 7.20 1.64
CA VAL A 172 -1.22 8.47 2.33
C VAL A 172 0.15 8.49 2.99
N LEU A 173 0.60 7.37 3.56
CA LEU A 173 1.94 7.27 4.14
C LEU A 173 3.06 7.51 3.11
N GLU A 174 2.92 6.96 1.92
CA GLU A 174 3.83 7.16 0.80
C GLU A 174 3.80 8.60 0.31
N GLN A 175 2.62 9.21 0.22
CA GLN A 175 2.49 10.62 -0.10
C GLN A 175 3.19 11.50 0.94
N LEU A 176 2.99 11.25 2.23
CA LEU A 176 3.63 11.99 3.32
C LEU A 176 5.16 11.90 3.25
N LYS A 177 5.68 10.70 2.97
CA LYS A 177 7.12 10.42 2.86
C LYS A 177 7.73 11.08 1.63
N ASN A 178 7.13 10.89 0.45
CA ASN A 178 7.72 11.28 -0.83
C ASN A 178 7.62 12.78 -1.11
N SER A 179 6.62 13.47 -0.55
CA SER A 179 6.41 14.91 -0.77
C SER A 179 7.00 15.81 0.32
N GLY A 180 7.62 15.24 1.36
CA GLY A 180 8.06 15.99 2.55
C GLY A 180 6.90 16.58 3.38
N SER A 181 5.65 16.18 3.10
CA SER A 181 4.45 16.73 3.73
C SER A 181 4.32 16.39 5.22
N LEU A 182 5.14 15.46 5.74
CA LEU A 182 5.19 15.18 7.17
C LEU A 182 5.48 16.44 8.01
N ARG A 183 6.24 17.40 7.45
CA ARG A 183 6.55 18.70 8.11
C ARG A 183 5.31 19.57 8.38
N TYR A 184 4.19 19.30 7.70
CA TYR A 184 2.95 20.03 7.90
C TYR A 184 2.21 19.61 9.18
N PHE A 185 2.48 18.40 9.68
CA PHE A 185 1.91 17.88 10.92
C PHE A 185 2.77 18.34 12.10
N LYS A 186 2.40 19.44 12.76
CA LYS A 186 3.24 20.06 13.81
C LYS A 186 3.21 19.31 15.15
N ASN A 187 2.33 18.33 15.33
CA ASN A 187 2.24 17.52 16.54
C ASN A 187 3.31 16.40 16.54
N ASP A 188 4.26 16.49 17.47
CA ASP A 188 5.37 15.54 17.60
C ASP A 188 4.89 14.10 17.86
N GLU A 189 3.84 13.93 18.66
CA GLU A 189 3.27 12.60 18.95
C GLU A 189 2.61 12.01 17.69
N LEU A 190 1.97 12.84 16.86
CA LEU A 190 1.42 12.40 15.58
C LEU A 190 2.53 11.91 14.64
N GLN A 191 3.62 12.68 14.52
CA GLN A 191 4.78 12.27 13.70
C GLN A 191 5.40 10.97 14.22
N LYS A 192 5.56 10.83 15.53
CA LYS A 192 6.08 9.61 16.16
C LYS A 192 5.19 8.41 15.88
N LEU A 193 3.87 8.54 16.04
CA LEU A 193 2.93 7.46 15.77
C LEU A 193 2.89 7.07 14.28
N ILE A 194 3.08 8.02 13.37
CA ILE A 194 3.24 7.73 11.93
C ILE A 194 4.51 6.89 11.70
N GLY A 195 5.62 7.26 12.35
CA GLY A 195 6.86 6.47 12.32
C GLY A 195 6.67 5.05 12.87
N ASP A 196 6.04 4.92 14.03
CA ASP A 196 5.72 3.63 14.64
C ASP A 196 4.81 2.77 13.74
N LEU A 197 3.84 3.40 13.05
CA LEU A 197 2.97 2.71 12.11
C LEU A 197 3.77 2.15 10.93
N LEU A 198 4.67 2.94 10.33
CA LEU A 198 5.55 2.49 9.24
C LEU A 198 6.38 1.27 9.65
N VAL A 199 6.97 1.30 10.85
CA VAL A 199 7.73 0.17 11.41
C VAL A 199 6.81 -1.05 11.61
N SER A 200 5.60 -0.85 12.12
CA SER A 200 4.62 -1.91 12.34
C SER A 200 4.20 -2.58 11.03
N ILE A 201 3.94 -1.80 9.98
CA ILE A 201 3.62 -2.29 8.63
C ILE A 201 4.76 -3.14 8.08
N LYS A 202 6.01 -2.64 8.15
CA LYS A 202 7.19 -3.41 7.72
C LYS A 202 7.29 -4.74 8.45
N ASN A 203 7.13 -4.73 9.78
CA ASN A 203 7.20 -5.96 10.58
C ASN A 203 6.09 -6.95 10.20
N ILE A 204 4.88 -6.48 9.87
CA ILE A 204 3.80 -7.35 9.37
C ILE A 204 4.22 -8.02 8.06
N TYR A 205 4.79 -7.28 7.11
CA TYR A 205 5.25 -7.85 5.85
C TYR A 205 6.36 -8.88 6.05
N ASP A 206 7.38 -8.56 6.84
CA ASP A 206 8.49 -9.48 7.15
C ASP A 206 7.96 -10.79 7.77
N ARG A 207 7.00 -10.68 8.71
CA ARG A 207 6.39 -11.83 9.37
C ARG A 207 5.54 -12.68 8.44
N GLN A 208 4.74 -12.06 7.57
CA GLN A 208 3.94 -12.79 6.59
C GLN A 208 4.81 -13.49 5.54
N GLN A 209 5.98 -12.92 5.20
CA GLN A 209 6.95 -13.59 4.34
C GLN A 209 7.53 -14.83 5.02
N ILE A 210 7.96 -14.73 6.29
CA ILE A 210 8.46 -15.88 7.05
C ILE A 210 7.40 -16.99 7.16
N GLU A 211 6.14 -16.63 7.41
CA GLU A 211 5.02 -17.58 7.41
C GLU A 211 4.91 -18.32 6.09
N GLN A 212 5.06 -17.61 4.97
CA GLN A 212 5.00 -18.21 3.65
C GLN A 212 6.16 -19.17 3.39
N GLU A 213 7.36 -18.81 3.82
CA GLU A 213 8.55 -19.66 3.72
C GLU A 213 8.39 -20.95 4.54
N ILE A 214 7.90 -20.85 5.78
CA ILE A 214 7.59 -22.00 6.64
C ILE A 214 6.53 -22.88 5.96
N ARG A 215 5.43 -22.29 5.48
CA ARG A 215 4.36 -23.03 4.81
C ARG A 215 4.87 -23.78 3.58
N ASN A 216 5.64 -23.11 2.72
CA ASN A 216 6.20 -23.70 1.52
C ASN A 216 7.19 -24.82 1.85
N LYS A 217 8.02 -24.64 2.88
CA LYS A 217 9.03 -25.62 3.24
C LYS A 217 8.45 -26.87 3.88
N TYR A 218 7.42 -26.71 4.72
CA TYR A 218 6.97 -27.80 5.61
C TYR A 218 5.55 -28.31 5.33
N LEU A 219 4.68 -27.54 4.71
CA LEU A 219 3.28 -27.94 4.46
C LEU A 219 3.00 -28.23 2.97
N TRP A 220 3.91 -27.90 2.07
CA TRP A 220 3.69 -28.10 0.63
C TRP A 220 3.65 -29.57 0.23
N ASP A 221 4.54 -30.38 0.81
CA ASP A 221 4.54 -31.83 0.61
C ASP A 221 3.24 -32.47 1.11
N LEU A 222 2.73 -31.99 2.26
CA LEU A 222 1.44 -32.41 2.82
C LEU A 222 0.28 -32.16 1.84
N MET A 223 0.24 -30.97 1.24
CA MET A 223 -0.78 -30.62 0.23
C MET A 223 -0.65 -31.49 -1.02
N ILE A 224 0.56 -31.65 -1.56
CA ILE A 224 0.78 -32.34 -2.83
C ILE A 224 0.50 -33.84 -2.72
N ARG A 225 0.94 -34.49 -1.63
CA ARG A 225 0.87 -35.96 -1.51
C ARG A 225 -0.45 -36.47 -0.96
N HIS A 226 -1.09 -35.68 -0.11
CA HIS A 226 -2.17 -36.18 0.74
C HIS A 226 -3.52 -35.48 0.50
N TYR A 227 -3.55 -34.31 -0.13
CA TYR A 227 -4.81 -33.61 -0.37
C TYR A 227 -5.59 -34.19 -1.56
N ASP A 228 -6.92 -34.30 -1.40
CA ASP A 228 -7.81 -34.68 -2.48
C ASP A 228 -8.29 -33.47 -3.27
N TYR A 229 -7.59 -33.10 -4.33
CA TYR A 229 -8.05 -32.03 -5.22
C TYR A 229 -9.41 -32.30 -5.90
N SER A 230 -9.91 -33.55 -5.95
CA SER A 230 -11.28 -33.81 -6.43
C SER A 230 -12.36 -33.32 -5.46
N PHE A 231 -12.03 -33.18 -4.17
CA PHE A 231 -12.88 -32.53 -3.19
C PHE A 231 -12.99 -31.02 -3.45
N ASP A 232 -11.89 -30.39 -3.85
CA ASP A 232 -11.85 -28.98 -4.27
C ASP A 232 -12.82 -28.69 -5.42
N ASP A 233 -12.85 -29.55 -6.43
CA ASP A 233 -13.79 -29.41 -7.55
C ASP A 233 -15.25 -29.58 -7.12
N LYS A 234 -15.52 -30.46 -6.16
CA LYS A 234 -16.88 -30.70 -5.64
C LYS A 234 -17.34 -29.55 -4.76
N ILE A 235 -16.48 -29.03 -3.87
CA ILE A 235 -16.85 -27.93 -2.98
C ILE A 235 -17.07 -26.65 -3.79
N LYS A 236 -16.28 -26.42 -4.85
CA LYS A 236 -16.45 -25.25 -5.75
C LYS A 236 -17.74 -25.26 -6.57
N ARG A 237 -18.49 -26.37 -6.60
CA ARG A 237 -19.85 -26.39 -7.16
C ARG A 237 -20.86 -25.67 -6.28
N LEU A 238 -20.56 -25.52 -4.99
CA LEU A 238 -21.39 -24.74 -4.06
C LEU A 238 -21.18 -23.24 -4.27
N ASN A 239 -19.94 -22.84 -4.54
CA ASN A 239 -19.57 -21.48 -4.92
C ASN A 239 -18.20 -21.47 -5.60
N SER A 240 -17.99 -20.61 -6.61
CA SER A 240 -16.68 -20.51 -7.28
C SER A 240 -15.58 -19.92 -6.37
N ASP A 241 -15.96 -19.05 -5.42
CA ASP A 241 -15.07 -18.59 -4.36
C ASP A 241 -14.93 -19.69 -3.30
N LEU A 242 -13.71 -20.17 -3.08
CA LEU A 242 -13.45 -21.32 -2.21
C LEU A 242 -13.74 -21.02 -0.73
N LEU A 243 -13.55 -19.77 -0.28
CA LEU A 243 -13.89 -19.37 1.08
C LEU A 243 -15.40 -19.41 1.30
N VAL A 244 -16.17 -18.83 0.36
CA VAL A 244 -17.64 -18.86 0.39
C VAL A 244 -18.16 -20.30 0.24
N ALA A 245 -17.50 -21.12 -0.59
CA ALA A 245 -17.82 -22.52 -0.75
C ALA A 245 -17.60 -23.31 0.55
N ALA A 246 -16.51 -23.05 1.26
CA ALA A 246 -16.22 -23.67 2.56
C ALA A 246 -17.26 -23.29 3.62
N GLU A 247 -17.66 -22.02 3.68
CA GLU A 247 -18.71 -21.55 4.59
C GLU A 247 -20.09 -22.14 4.24
N THR A 248 -20.41 -22.24 2.95
CA THR A 248 -21.63 -22.89 2.46
C THR A 248 -21.63 -24.38 2.83
N TYR A 249 -20.50 -25.05 2.61
CA TYR A 249 -20.33 -26.45 2.94
C TYR A 249 -20.52 -26.68 4.44
N GLU A 250 -19.84 -25.91 5.28
CA GLU A 250 -19.93 -25.95 6.74
C GLU A 250 -21.37 -25.86 7.26
N LYS A 251 -22.18 -24.95 6.70
CA LYS A 251 -23.58 -24.75 7.10
C LYS A 251 -24.57 -25.77 6.54
N SER A 252 -24.17 -26.53 5.52
CA SER A 252 -25.05 -27.52 4.88
C SER A 252 -25.05 -28.88 5.60
N ASP A 253 -26.08 -29.69 5.40
CA ASP A 253 -26.09 -31.09 5.83
C ASP A 253 -25.37 -32.02 4.82
N GLN A 254 -24.85 -31.47 3.72
CA GLN A 254 -24.16 -32.23 2.70
C GLN A 254 -22.84 -32.81 3.25
N VAL A 255 -22.54 -34.05 2.86
CA VAL A 255 -21.24 -34.68 3.08
C VAL A 255 -20.59 -34.91 1.72
N ILE A 256 -19.49 -34.22 1.47
CA ILE A 256 -18.72 -34.40 0.25
C ILE A 256 -17.64 -35.45 0.54
N PRO A 257 -17.53 -36.52 -0.27
CA PRO A 257 -16.47 -37.50 -0.09
C PRO A 257 -15.08 -36.86 -0.23
N PHE A 258 -14.23 -37.13 0.75
CA PHE A 258 -12.83 -36.71 0.80
C PHE A 258 -11.96 -37.92 1.16
N GLN A 259 -10.83 -38.08 0.49
CA GLN A 259 -9.87 -39.14 0.79
C GLN A 259 -8.50 -38.55 1.10
N PHE A 260 -7.92 -38.91 2.24
CA PHE A 260 -6.50 -38.63 2.48
C PHE A 260 -5.66 -39.56 1.62
N LYS A 261 -4.91 -38.98 0.67
CA LYS A 261 -4.15 -39.76 -0.31
C LYS A 261 -2.84 -40.28 0.29
N SER A 262 -2.30 -41.36 -0.26
CA SER A 262 -0.97 -41.89 0.05
C SER A 262 -0.68 -42.05 1.56
N ILE A 263 -1.62 -42.61 2.32
CA ILE A 263 -1.54 -42.75 3.79
C ILE A 263 -0.25 -43.47 4.21
N GLU A 264 0.21 -44.45 3.42
CA GLU A 264 1.42 -45.23 3.66
C GLU A 264 2.72 -44.40 3.63
N LYS A 265 2.68 -43.20 3.03
CA LYS A 265 3.82 -42.26 2.95
C LYS A 265 3.69 -41.10 3.94
N PHE A 266 2.69 -41.10 4.81
CA PHE A 266 2.42 -39.99 5.70
C PHE A 266 3.43 -39.92 6.85
N ASP A 267 4.25 -38.87 6.84
CA ASP A 267 5.10 -38.52 8.00
C ASP A 267 4.26 -37.83 9.08
N LYS A 268 3.69 -38.64 9.97
CA LYS A 268 2.84 -38.18 11.07
C LYS A 268 3.56 -37.21 12.00
N GLN A 269 4.74 -37.57 12.51
CA GLN A 269 5.43 -36.76 13.52
C GLN A 269 5.97 -35.46 12.92
N GLY A 270 6.55 -35.53 11.71
CA GLY A 270 7.01 -34.35 10.99
C GLY A 270 5.85 -33.40 10.67
N THR A 271 4.70 -33.93 10.25
CA THR A 271 3.50 -33.11 9.96
C THR A 271 2.97 -32.42 11.22
N ILE A 272 2.86 -33.14 12.34
CA ILE A 272 2.44 -32.55 13.63
C ILE A 272 3.36 -31.38 14.02
N ASN A 273 4.68 -31.59 13.93
CA ASN A 273 5.66 -30.56 14.25
C ASN A 273 5.60 -29.38 13.28
N ALA A 274 5.41 -29.63 11.98
CA ALA A 274 5.26 -28.61 10.95
C ALA A 274 4.02 -27.75 11.18
N ILE A 275 2.88 -28.37 11.49
CA ILE A 275 1.63 -27.68 11.82
C ILE A 275 1.80 -26.85 13.10
N GLY A 276 2.45 -27.41 14.13
CA GLY A 276 2.74 -26.67 15.37
C GLY A 276 3.62 -25.44 15.12
N LEU A 277 4.68 -25.59 14.32
CA LEU A 277 5.58 -24.50 13.93
C LEU A 277 4.82 -23.40 13.16
N PHE A 278 4.07 -23.77 12.13
CA PHE A 278 3.32 -22.81 11.32
C PHE A 278 2.20 -22.13 12.13
N GLY A 279 1.41 -22.90 12.88
CA GLY A 279 0.28 -22.39 13.65
C GLY A 279 0.69 -21.51 14.83
N ARG A 280 1.56 -21.99 15.73
CA ARG A 280 1.94 -21.27 16.96
C ARG A 280 3.01 -20.20 16.70
N ASN A 281 4.09 -20.58 16.03
CA ASN A 281 5.24 -19.68 15.88
C ASN A 281 5.09 -18.76 14.65
N GLY A 282 4.34 -19.20 13.64
CA GLY A 282 3.95 -18.37 12.50
C GLY A 282 2.72 -17.54 12.82
N LEU A 283 1.54 -18.11 12.57
CA LEU A 283 0.27 -17.38 12.53
C LEU A 283 -0.10 -16.71 13.85
N HIS A 284 -0.10 -17.47 14.95
CA HIS A 284 -0.50 -16.99 16.27
C HIS A 284 0.41 -15.86 16.77
N SER A 285 1.72 -16.07 16.67
CA SER A 285 2.72 -15.05 17.07
C SER A 285 2.57 -13.77 16.26
N THR A 286 2.34 -13.86 14.94
CA THR A 286 2.11 -12.69 14.09
C THR A 286 0.83 -11.93 14.46
N ARG A 287 -0.25 -12.66 14.74
CA ARG A 287 -1.53 -12.05 15.14
C ARG A 287 -1.43 -11.36 16.52
N GLU A 288 -0.90 -12.05 17.52
CA GLU A 288 -0.84 -11.54 18.89
C GLU A 288 0.16 -10.40 19.08
N LEU A 289 1.25 -10.38 18.31
CA LEU A 289 2.29 -9.35 18.44
C LEU A 289 2.11 -8.25 17.41
N HIS A 290 2.11 -8.60 16.13
CA HIS A 290 2.26 -7.61 15.05
C HIS A 290 0.91 -6.99 14.65
N TYR A 291 -0.14 -7.80 14.48
CA TYR A 291 -1.47 -7.24 14.16
C TYR A 291 -2.00 -6.43 15.35
N LYS A 292 -1.84 -6.94 16.57
CA LYS A 292 -2.24 -6.24 17.79
C LYS A 292 -1.50 -4.90 17.96
N LYS A 293 -0.18 -4.87 17.71
CA LYS A 293 0.60 -3.62 17.75
C LYS A 293 0.14 -2.63 16.68
N TYR A 294 -0.11 -3.09 15.46
CA TYR A 294 -0.70 -2.25 14.41
C TYR A 294 -2.06 -1.68 14.84
N MET A 295 -2.97 -2.51 15.35
CA MET A 295 -4.29 -2.06 15.82
C MET A 295 -4.18 -0.98 16.91
N GLN A 296 -3.24 -1.13 17.85
CA GLN A 296 -3.01 -0.14 18.91
C GLN A 296 -2.53 1.20 18.36
N ILE A 297 -1.53 1.18 17.46
CA ILE A 297 -1.01 2.40 16.83
C ILE A 297 -2.08 3.07 15.96
N ASN A 298 -2.77 2.28 15.13
CA ASN A 298 -3.86 2.77 14.27
C ASN A 298 -4.97 3.42 15.11
N ALA A 299 -5.39 2.80 16.21
CA ALA A 299 -6.38 3.38 17.12
C ALA A 299 -5.91 4.68 17.78
N ALA A 300 -4.63 4.78 18.16
CA ALA A 300 -4.04 6.01 18.70
C ALA A 300 -4.03 7.13 17.65
N LEU A 301 -3.59 6.82 16.42
CA LEU A 301 -3.59 7.76 15.30
C LEU A 301 -5.00 8.25 14.96
N LEU A 302 -5.99 7.36 14.90
CA LEU A 302 -7.38 7.74 14.64
C LEU A 302 -7.91 8.73 15.68
N ARG A 303 -7.63 8.49 16.97
CA ARG A 303 -8.02 9.41 18.04
C ARG A 303 -7.33 10.76 17.91
N LEU A 304 -6.02 10.75 17.66
CA LEU A 304 -5.22 11.98 17.58
C LEU A 304 -5.63 12.83 16.37
N LEU A 305 -5.74 12.22 15.19
CA LEU A 305 -6.20 12.89 13.96
C LEU A 305 -7.62 13.45 14.13
N ARG A 306 -8.53 12.69 14.75
CA ARG A 306 -9.89 13.16 15.03
C ARG A 306 -9.89 14.40 15.91
N ASN A 307 -9.11 14.40 16.98
CA ASN A 307 -9.06 15.48 17.94
C ASN A 307 -8.38 16.74 17.36
N GLU A 308 -7.25 16.57 16.68
CA GLU A 308 -6.43 17.68 16.16
C GLU A 308 -7.06 18.35 14.94
N TYR A 309 -7.74 17.59 14.08
CA TYR A 309 -8.33 18.10 12.83
C TYR A 309 -9.87 18.14 12.84
N HIS A 310 -10.50 17.89 14.00
CA HIS A 310 -11.95 17.92 14.19
C HIS A 310 -12.72 17.06 13.17
N LEU A 311 -12.19 15.87 12.87
CA LEU A 311 -12.78 14.92 11.92
C LEU A 311 -13.99 14.20 12.55
N LYS A 312 -14.89 13.68 11.72
CA LYS A 312 -16.12 12.99 12.17
C LYS A 312 -15.96 11.47 12.29
#